data_AF-A0A417GHI4-F1
#
_entry.id   AF-A0A417GHI4-F1
#
_cell.length_a   1.000
_cell.length_b   1.000
_cell.length_c   1.000
_cell.angle_alpha   90.00
_cell.angle_beta   90.00
_cell.angle_gamma   90.00
#
_symmetry.space_group_name_H-M   'P 1'
#
loop_
_entity.id
_entity.type
_entity.pdbx_description
1 polymer ?
#
loop_
_entity_poly.entity_id
_entity_poly.type
_entity_poly.pdbx_seq_one_letter_code
_entity_poly.pdbx_strand_id
1 'polypeptide(L)'
;MKTIYMENGIIMYYGSRVGQIADGCAVVDPLFQGPELQDFLDKQKHIREVKWMDGIYDRLMNAPKETGFRQTALKNVRIWQLKPDVDIQMKFIPFEELSHRFGPPDLSNYEAVYDGAADTNDLEALYLKFRDQKPPGFTGYPMSISDVIELYDSRDSSFYYVDRRGFQQIDAMEPLQEPIHTHNMQL
;
A
#
# COMPACT_ATOMS: atom_id res chain seq x y z
N MET A 1 -0.69 20.81 29.42
CA MET A 1 -0.15 20.08 28.25
C MET A 1 -0.90 20.55 27.01
N LYS A 2 -0.22 20.74 25.88
CA LYS A 2 -0.92 21.01 24.60
C LYS A 2 -1.57 19.70 24.13
N THR A 3 -2.84 19.73 23.71
CA THR A 3 -3.57 18.55 23.21
C THR A 3 -3.10 18.13 21.83
N ILE A 4 -2.79 19.10 20.96
CA ILE A 4 -2.20 18.88 19.65
C ILE A 4 -0.98 19.78 19.49
N TYR A 5 0.14 19.21 19.05
CA TYR A 5 1.38 19.96 18.82
C TYR A 5 2.29 19.22 17.82
N MET A 6 3.37 19.89 17.39
CA MET A 6 4.39 19.30 16.53
C MET A 6 5.72 19.21 17.28
N GLU A 7 6.42 18.09 17.09
CA GLU A 7 7.75 17.85 17.66
C GLU A 7 8.61 17.12 16.63
N ASN A 8 9.74 17.71 16.22
CA ASN A 8 10.68 17.14 15.24
C ASN A 8 10.02 16.67 13.94
N GLY A 9 9.03 17.42 13.44
CA GLY A 9 8.27 17.06 12.23
C GLY A 9 7.19 16.01 12.45
N ILE A 10 6.97 15.52 13.66
CA ILE A 10 5.89 14.60 14.02
C ILE A 10 4.71 15.38 14.59
N ILE A 11 3.51 15.04 14.15
CA ILE A 11 2.25 15.58 14.67
C ILE A 11 1.80 14.70 15.84
N MET A 12 1.69 15.33 17.01
CA MET A 12 1.26 14.71 18.25
C MET A 12 -0.20 15.08 18.52
N TYR A 13 -1.05 14.09 18.76
CA TYR A 13 -2.47 14.25 19.08
C TYR A 13 -2.79 13.45 20.35
N TYR A 14 -3.05 14.14 21.45
CA TYR A 14 -3.27 13.56 22.79
C TYR A 14 -2.18 12.56 23.24
N GLY A 15 -0.93 12.82 22.82
CA GLY A 15 0.22 11.98 23.14
C GLY A 15 0.53 10.87 22.12
N SER A 16 -0.37 10.63 21.15
CA SER A 16 -0.14 9.71 20.04
C SER A 16 0.56 10.40 18.88
N ARG A 17 1.45 9.67 18.18
CA ARG A 17 2.07 10.10 16.93
C ARG A 17 1.13 9.78 15.78
N VAL A 18 0.49 10.78 15.21
CA VAL A 18 -0.63 10.58 14.25
C VAL A 18 -0.29 10.99 12.84
N GLY A 19 0.82 11.68 12.65
CA GLY A 19 1.26 12.13 11.35
C GLY A 19 2.68 12.67 11.37
N GLN A 20 3.19 12.96 10.19
CA GLN A 20 4.50 13.55 9.98
C GLN A 20 4.41 14.66 8.93
N ILE A 21 5.33 15.61 9.01
CA ILE A 21 5.44 16.72 8.06
C ILE A 21 6.82 16.65 7.41
N ALA A 22 6.82 16.58 6.09
CA ALA A 22 8.03 16.63 5.27
C ALA A 22 7.79 17.60 4.10
N ASP A 23 8.73 18.52 3.89
CA ASP A 23 8.72 19.47 2.75
C ASP A 23 7.41 20.26 2.58
N GLY A 24 6.74 20.58 3.70
CA GLY A 24 5.47 21.30 3.72
C GLY A 24 4.24 20.43 3.40
N CYS A 25 4.40 19.11 3.25
CA CYS A 25 3.31 18.15 3.17
C CYS A 25 3.13 17.47 4.53
N ALA A 26 1.94 17.60 5.12
CA ALA A 26 1.54 16.79 6.27
C ALA A 26 0.92 15.49 5.77
N VAL A 27 1.40 14.35 6.26
CA VAL A 27 0.79 13.04 6.03
C VAL A 27 0.30 12.50 7.36
N VAL A 28 -1.00 12.26 7.47
CA VAL A 28 -1.70 12.00 8.73
C VAL A 28 -2.58 10.76 8.59
N ASP A 29 -2.68 9.98 9.66
CA ASP A 29 -3.53 8.79 9.68
C ASP A 29 -5.03 9.19 9.78
N PRO A 30 -5.89 8.71 8.85
CA PRO A 30 -7.33 8.97 8.86
C PRO A 30 -8.02 8.53 10.16
N LEU A 31 -7.44 7.58 10.92
CA LEU A 31 -7.95 7.14 12.21
C LEU A 31 -8.13 8.31 13.21
N PHE A 32 -7.36 9.38 13.04
CA PHE A 32 -7.41 10.57 13.90
C PHE A 32 -8.08 11.77 13.21
N GLN A 33 -8.68 11.58 12.03
CA GLN A 33 -9.33 12.66 11.31
C GLN A 33 -10.53 13.17 12.09
N GLY A 34 -10.51 14.46 12.38
CA GLY A 34 -11.60 15.14 13.09
C GLY A 34 -11.40 16.66 13.07
N PRO A 35 -12.44 17.43 13.46
CA PRO A 35 -12.40 18.89 13.38
C PRO A 35 -11.24 19.51 14.14
N GLU A 36 -10.90 19.00 15.33
CA GLU A 36 -9.80 19.54 16.14
C GLU A 36 -8.45 19.42 15.45
N LEU A 37 -8.18 18.26 14.84
CA LEU A 37 -6.93 18.02 14.12
C LEU A 37 -6.88 18.79 12.80
N GLN A 38 -8.00 18.84 12.06
CA GLN A 38 -8.09 19.61 10.83
C GLN A 38 -7.82 21.10 11.09
N ASP A 39 -8.50 21.68 12.08
CA ASP A 39 -8.31 23.08 12.50
C ASP A 39 -6.87 23.35 12.92
N PHE A 40 -6.21 22.39 13.57
CA PHE A 40 -4.81 22.51 13.94
C PHE A 40 -3.91 22.56 12.70
N LEU A 41 -4.12 21.66 11.73
CA LEU A 41 -3.33 21.58 10.50
C LEU A 41 -3.51 22.85 9.64
N ASP A 42 -4.75 23.32 9.48
CA ASP A 42 -5.07 24.50 8.67
C ASP A 42 -4.44 25.79 9.21
N LYS A 43 -4.21 25.87 10.53
CA LYS A 43 -3.54 27.02 11.17
C LYS A 43 -2.02 27.05 10.94
N GLN A 44 -1.41 25.96 10.46
CA GLN A 44 0.03 25.89 10.26
C GLN A 44 0.44 26.45 8.91
N LYS A 45 0.94 27.69 8.89
CA LYS A 45 1.35 28.40 7.65
C LYS A 45 2.43 27.71 6.80
N HIS A 46 3.17 26.77 7.37
CA HIS A 46 4.24 26.05 6.67
C HIS A 46 3.75 24.75 6.03
N ILE A 47 2.53 24.29 6.36
CA ILE A 47 1.86 23.17 5.70
C ILE A 47 1.15 23.72 4.46
N ARG A 48 1.51 23.19 3.30
CA ARG A 48 0.93 23.52 1.99
C ARG A 48 -0.10 22.51 1.54
N GLU A 49 0.04 21.27 2.01
CA GLU A 49 -0.78 20.14 1.63
C GLU A 49 -0.97 19.21 2.84
N VAL A 50 -2.18 18.67 2.99
CA VAL A 50 -2.51 17.62 3.96
C VAL A 50 -2.95 16.38 3.18
N LYS A 51 -2.28 15.27 3.41
CA LYS A 51 -2.62 13.95 2.87
C LYS A 51 -3.05 13.03 4.00
N TRP A 52 -4.17 12.37 3.79
CA TRP A 52 -4.68 11.33 4.68
C TRP A 52 -4.27 9.97 4.12
N MET A 53 -3.60 9.15 4.93
CA MET A 53 -3.06 7.86 4.50
C MET A 53 -3.16 6.85 5.63
N ASP A 54 -3.84 5.73 5.38
CA ASP A 54 -3.96 4.63 6.35
C ASP A 54 -2.60 4.06 6.74
N GLY A 55 -2.47 3.60 7.98
CA GLY A 55 -1.26 2.91 8.48
C GLY A 55 -0.12 3.83 8.93
N ILE A 56 -0.31 5.15 8.86
CA ILE A 56 0.70 6.13 9.32
C ILE A 56 0.92 6.01 10.83
N TYR A 57 -0.14 5.78 11.60
CA TYR A 57 -0.03 5.56 13.04
C TYR A 57 0.81 4.32 13.37
N ASP A 58 0.50 3.18 12.74
CA ASP A 58 1.25 1.93 12.93
C ASP A 58 2.72 2.13 12.56
N ARG A 59 3.00 2.78 11.42
CA ARG A 59 4.35 3.10 10.97
C ARG A 59 5.10 3.93 12.01
N LEU A 60 4.49 4.98 12.56
CA LEU A 60 5.13 5.86 13.54
C LEU A 60 5.29 5.23 14.93
N MET A 61 4.41 4.29 15.28
CA MET A 61 4.49 3.53 16.53
C MET A 61 5.56 2.45 16.47
N ASN A 62 5.69 1.77 15.32
CA ASN A 62 6.65 0.68 15.10
C ASN A 62 8.01 1.17 14.59
N ALA A 63 8.13 2.44 14.21
CA ALA A 63 9.39 3.05 13.80
C ALA A 63 10.46 2.89 14.91
N PRO A 64 11.65 2.34 14.59
CA PRO A 64 12.73 2.19 15.56
C PRO A 64 13.14 3.54 16.16
N LYS A 65 13.24 3.59 17.49
CA LYS A 65 13.46 4.84 18.24
C LYS A 65 14.90 5.37 18.16
N GLU A 66 15.85 4.62 17.58
CA GLU A 66 17.24 5.05 17.45
C GLU A 66 17.84 4.71 16.07
N THR A 67 18.48 5.71 15.47
CA THR A 67 19.27 5.64 14.23
C THR A 67 20.55 4.85 14.44
N GLY A 68 20.51 3.55 14.14
CA GLY A 68 21.68 2.68 14.11
C GLY A 68 21.71 1.82 12.84
N PHE A 69 22.59 2.21 11.92
CA PHE A 69 23.08 1.48 10.72
C PHE A 69 22.03 0.88 9.75
N ARG A 70 21.79 1.62 8.65
CA ARG A 70 21.15 1.18 7.39
C ARG A 70 19.82 0.44 7.54
N GLN A 71 18.85 1.05 8.23
CA GLN A 71 17.46 0.67 7.99
C GLN A 71 17.02 1.26 6.65
N THR A 72 16.62 0.40 5.72
CA THR A 72 15.94 0.81 4.50
C THR A 72 14.70 1.60 4.90
N ALA A 73 14.47 2.75 4.25
CA ALA A 73 13.26 3.52 4.50
C ALA A 73 12.03 2.62 4.29
N LEU A 74 11.05 2.73 5.18
CA LEU A 74 9.79 2.01 5.03
C LEU A 74 9.08 2.49 3.77
N LYS A 75 8.65 1.54 2.94
CA LYS A 75 7.84 1.77 1.75
C LYS A 75 6.38 1.97 2.15
N ASN A 76 5.59 2.54 1.26
CA ASN A 76 4.15 2.34 1.27
C ASN A 76 3.83 0.94 0.73
N VAL A 77 2.64 0.44 1.01
CA VAL A 77 2.16 -0.84 0.53
C VAL A 77 0.80 -0.68 -0.12
N ARG A 78 0.65 -1.29 -1.30
CA ARG A 78 -0.63 -1.47 -1.96
C ARG A 78 -0.90 -2.96 -2.13
N ILE A 79 -2.11 -3.38 -1.79
CA ILE A 79 -2.54 -4.77 -1.93
C ILE A 79 -3.48 -4.90 -3.11
N TRP A 80 -3.11 -5.77 -4.03
CA TRP A 80 -3.88 -6.07 -5.23
C TRP A 80 -4.51 -7.45 -5.09
N GLN A 81 -5.81 -7.52 -5.30
CA GLN A 81 -6.56 -8.78 -5.29
C GLN A 81 -7.28 -8.97 -6.62
N LEU A 82 -7.42 -10.23 -7.03
CA LEU A 82 -8.16 -10.57 -8.23
C LEU A 82 -9.62 -10.15 -8.06
N LYS A 83 -10.16 -9.45 -9.08
CA LYS A 83 -11.56 -9.01 -9.05
C LYS A 83 -12.53 -10.19 -8.94
N PRO A 84 -13.75 -9.98 -8.44
CA PRO A 84 -14.73 -11.06 -8.32
C PRO A 84 -15.08 -11.73 -9.67
N ASP A 85 -15.04 -10.97 -10.76
CA ASP A 85 -15.51 -11.33 -12.11
C ASP A 85 -14.44 -11.90 -13.05
N VAL A 86 -13.18 -12.06 -12.61
CA VAL A 86 -12.15 -12.75 -13.39
C VAL A 86 -12.48 -14.24 -13.56
N ASP A 87 -11.81 -14.91 -14.50
CA ASP A 87 -11.89 -16.36 -14.62
C ASP A 87 -11.51 -17.02 -13.28
N ILE A 88 -12.42 -17.81 -12.72
CA ILE A 88 -12.22 -18.51 -11.45
C ILE A 88 -10.99 -19.41 -11.46
N GLN A 89 -10.57 -19.87 -12.64
CA GLN A 89 -9.36 -20.68 -12.82
C GLN A 89 -8.06 -19.90 -12.62
N MET A 90 -8.09 -18.56 -12.56
CA MET A 90 -6.95 -17.72 -12.19
C MET A 90 -6.76 -17.61 -10.67
N LYS A 91 -7.77 -18.00 -9.88
CA LYS A 91 -7.74 -17.83 -8.42
C LYS A 91 -7.04 -19.00 -7.73
N PHE A 92 -6.24 -18.67 -6.73
CA PHE A 92 -5.56 -19.62 -5.85
C PHE A 92 -4.58 -20.57 -6.55
N ILE A 93 -3.89 -20.09 -7.58
CA ILE A 93 -2.88 -20.87 -8.33
C ILE A 93 -1.47 -20.28 -8.16
N PRO A 94 -0.41 -21.09 -8.24
CA PRO A 94 0.98 -20.61 -8.26
C PRO A 94 1.26 -19.66 -9.43
N PHE A 95 2.28 -18.81 -9.30
CA PHE A 95 2.65 -17.87 -10.36
C PHE A 95 2.99 -18.56 -11.68
N GLU A 96 3.69 -19.70 -11.60
CA GLU A 96 4.07 -20.50 -12.78
C GLU A 96 2.83 -20.99 -13.55
N GLU A 97 1.80 -21.44 -12.83
CA GLU A 97 0.56 -21.92 -13.43
C GLU A 97 -0.24 -20.75 -14.06
N LEU A 98 -0.31 -19.62 -13.36
CA LEU A 98 -0.94 -18.40 -13.89
C LEU A 98 -0.25 -17.98 -15.19
N SER A 99 1.08 -17.86 -15.16
CA SER A 99 1.91 -17.46 -16.29
C SER A 99 1.76 -18.38 -17.50
N HIS A 100 1.74 -19.70 -17.27
CA HIS A 100 1.62 -20.68 -18.35
C HIS A 100 0.24 -20.67 -19.01
N ARG A 101 -0.84 -20.47 -18.23
CA ARG A 101 -2.22 -20.61 -18.71
C ARG A 101 -2.84 -19.30 -19.18
N PHE A 102 -2.48 -18.19 -18.54
CA PHE A 102 -3.11 -16.88 -18.71
C PHE A 102 -2.12 -15.77 -19.07
N GLY A 103 -0.81 -16.04 -19.02
CA GLY A 103 0.22 -15.03 -19.15
C GLY A 103 0.55 -14.35 -17.81
N PRO A 104 1.42 -13.32 -17.83
CA PRO A 104 1.80 -12.62 -16.61
C PRO A 104 0.58 -11.95 -15.94
N PRO A 105 0.65 -11.66 -14.62
CA PRO A 105 -0.38 -10.89 -13.92
C PRO A 105 -0.75 -9.59 -14.66
N ASP A 106 -1.96 -9.53 -15.17
CA ASP A 106 -2.52 -8.37 -15.86
C ASP A 106 -3.25 -7.48 -14.86
N LEU A 107 -2.84 -6.21 -14.75
CA LEU A 107 -3.45 -5.24 -13.84
C LEU A 107 -4.97 -5.11 -14.04
N SER A 108 -5.47 -5.33 -15.26
CA SER A 108 -6.91 -5.27 -15.57
C SER A 108 -7.74 -6.29 -14.77
N ASN A 109 -7.12 -7.40 -14.35
CA ASN A 109 -7.74 -8.46 -13.54
C ASN A 109 -7.71 -8.17 -12.04
N TYR A 110 -6.97 -7.15 -11.58
CA TYR A 110 -6.80 -6.83 -10.18
C TYR A 110 -7.53 -5.55 -9.78
N GLU A 111 -7.89 -5.45 -8.51
CA GLU A 111 -8.30 -4.23 -7.85
C GLU A 111 -7.41 -3.95 -6.63
N ALA A 112 -7.13 -2.66 -6.38
CA ALA A 112 -6.42 -2.25 -5.18
C ALA A 112 -7.40 -2.26 -4.00
N VAL A 113 -7.19 -3.17 -3.06
CA VAL A 113 -8.04 -3.33 -1.85
C VAL A 113 -7.44 -2.68 -0.60
N TYR A 114 -6.24 -2.12 -0.74
CA TYR A 114 -5.58 -1.27 0.26
C TYR A 114 -4.49 -0.46 -0.41
N ASP A 115 -4.32 0.78 0.02
CA ASP A 115 -3.22 1.64 -0.38
C ASP A 115 -2.85 2.54 0.81
N GLY A 116 -1.68 2.31 1.41
CA GLY A 116 -1.33 2.99 2.64
C GLY A 116 0.13 2.83 3.07
N ALA A 117 0.41 3.33 4.26
CA ALA A 117 1.71 3.31 4.87
C ALA A 117 2.02 1.91 5.45
N ALA A 118 3.10 1.29 4.98
CA ALA A 118 3.63 0.09 5.61
C ALA A 118 4.41 0.45 6.89
N ASP A 119 4.23 -0.36 7.93
CA ASP A 119 5.00 -0.34 9.18
C ASP A 119 6.19 -1.31 9.15
N THR A 120 6.33 -2.08 8.07
CA THR A 120 7.45 -2.99 7.78
C THR A 120 7.61 -3.18 6.27
N ASN A 121 8.83 -3.50 5.82
CA ASN A 121 9.10 -3.94 4.44
C ASN A 121 9.17 -5.48 4.33
N ASP A 122 8.96 -6.20 5.44
CA ASP A 122 8.99 -7.67 5.47
C ASP A 122 7.69 -8.24 4.88
N LEU A 123 7.81 -8.97 3.77
CA LEU A 123 6.66 -9.50 3.02
C LEU A 123 5.84 -10.51 3.82
N GLU A 124 6.47 -11.33 4.66
CA GLU A 124 5.77 -12.30 5.50
C GLU A 124 4.94 -11.59 6.57
N ALA A 125 5.51 -10.59 7.25
CA ALA A 125 4.79 -9.79 8.22
C ALA A 125 3.62 -9.02 7.59
N LEU A 126 3.80 -8.47 6.38
CA LEU A 126 2.71 -7.84 5.63
C LEU A 126 1.62 -8.85 5.27
N TYR A 127 2.00 -10.01 4.75
CA TYR A 127 1.06 -11.10 4.44
C TYR A 127 0.22 -11.48 5.66
N LEU A 128 0.86 -11.74 6.82
CA LEU A 128 0.15 -12.07 8.05
C LEU A 128 -0.77 -10.93 8.54
N LYS A 129 -0.33 -9.66 8.40
CA LYS A 129 -1.15 -8.49 8.76
C LYS A 129 -2.45 -8.43 7.94
N PHE A 130 -2.36 -8.51 6.62
CA PHE A 130 -3.53 -8.44 5.75
C PHE A 130 -4.37 -9.72 5.72
N ARG A 131 -3.77 -10.87 6.05
CA ARG A 131 -4.49 -12.13 6.22
C ARG A 131 -5.32 -12.15 7.50
N ASP A 132 -4.71 -11.81 8.63
CA ASP A 132 -5.30 -12.11 9.95
C ASP A 132 -5.91 -10.87 10.64
N GLN A 133 -5.34 -9.68 10.41
CA GLN A 133 -5.68 -8.49 11.21
C GLN A 133 -6.66 -7.54 10.52
N LYS A 134 -6.68 -7.50 9.17
CA LYS A 134 -7.51 -6.60 8.36
C LYS A 134 -7.41 -5.13 8.83
N PRO A 135 -6.26 -4.46 8.59
CA PRO A 135 -6.03 -3.12 9.10
C PRO A 135 -7.05 -2.10 8.57
N PRO A 136 -7.23 -0.94 9.24
CA PRO A 136 -8.06 0.15 8.72
C PRO A 136 -7.72 0.49 7.27
N GLY A 137 -8.73 0.72 6.44
CA GLY A 137 -8.58 0.95 5.00
C GLY A 137 -8.52 -0.32 4.14
N PHE A 138 -8.34 -1.52 4.71
CA PHE A 138 -8.36 -2.77 3.95
C PHE A 138 -9.80 -3.23 3.67
N THR A 139 -10.15 -3.34 2.38
CA THR A 139 -11.50 -3.71 1.93
C THR A 139 -11.58 -5.14 1.37
N GLY A 140 -10.44 -5.80 1.24
CA GLY A 140 -10.28 -7.09 0.58
C GLY A 140 -10.65 -8.31 1.41
N TYR A 141 -10.54 -9.49 0.79
CA TYR A 141 -10.60 -10.77 1.49
C TYR A 141 -9.27 -11.08 2.20
N PRO A 142 -9.23 -11.95 3.23
CA PRO A 142 -7.97 -12.37 3.86
C PRO A 142 -6.93 -12.77 2.82
N MET A 143 -5.76 -12.12 2.86
CA MET A 143 -4.73 -12.30 1.84
C MET A 143 -4.41 -13.77 1.59
N SER A 144 -4.26 -14.14 0.32
CA SER A 144 -4.06 -15.52 -0.12
C SER A 144 -3.19 -15.61 -1.38
N ILE A 145 -2.91 -16.84 -1.81
CA ILE A 145 -2.26 -17.09 -3.11
C ILE A 145 -3.04 -16.39 -4.24
N SER A 146 -2.31 -15.88 -5.23
CA SER A 146 -2.81 -15.02 -6.31
C SER A 146 -3.01 -13.55 -5.97
N ASP A 147 -2.82 -13.13 -4.72
CA ASP A 147 -2.75 -11.70 -4.40
C ASP A 147 -1.36 -11.15 -4.74
N VAL A 148 -1.25 -9.83 -4.91
CA VAL A 148 0.03 -9.15 -5.15
C VAL A 148 0.25 -8.05 -4.12
N ILE A 149 1.43 -8.09 -3.49
CA ILE A 149 1.93 -7.02 -2.61
C ILE A 149 2.78 -6.10 -3.47
N GLU A 150 2.41 -4.83 -3.54
CA GLU A 150 3.22 -3.77 -4.11
C GLU A 150 3.87 -2.97 -3.00
N LEU A 151 5.21 -2.93 -2.95
CA LEU A 151 5.97 -2.02 -2.09
C LEU A 151 6.49 -0.87 -2.93
N TYR A 152 6.10 0.36 -2.58
CA TYR A 152 6.38 1.53 -3.40
C TYR A 152 6.78 2.76 -2.56
N ASP A 153 7.51 3.67 -3.20
CA ASP A 153 7.71 5.05 -2.70
C ASP A 153 7.67 6.04 -3.88
N SER A 154 8.21 7.25 -3.70
CA SER A 154 8.24 8.26 -4.76
C SER A 154 9.24 7.97 -5.89
N ARG A 155 10.11 6.97 -5.73
CA ARG A 155 11.20 6.65 -6.66
C ARG A 155 10.94 5.37 -7.44
N ASP A 156 10.47 4.33 -6.77
CA ASP A 156 10.26 3.03 -7.39
C ASP A 156 9.08 2.26 -6.79
N SER A 157 8.73 1.17 -7.46
CA SER A 157 7.76 0.18 -7.02
C SER A 157 8.29 -1.22 -7.30
N SER A 158 7.92 -2.17 -6.44
CA SER A 158 8.29 -3.58 -6.52
C SER A 158 7.08 -4.45 -6.21
N PHE A 159 6.85 -5.46 -7.04
CA PHE A 159 5.64 -6.28 -7.01
C PHE A 159 5.98 -7.73 -6.63
N TYR A 160 5.18 -8.28 -5.73
CA TYR A 160 5.40 -9.61 -5.16
C TYR A 160 4.10 -10.41 -5.20
N TYR A 161 4.04 -11.39 -6.08
CA TYR A 161 2.95 -12.35 -6.14
C TYR A 161 3.02 -13.29 -4.95
N VAL A 162 1.91 -13.44 -4.22
CA VAL A 162 1.76 -14.42 -3.14
C VAL A 162 1.62 -15.79 -3.77
N ASP A 163 2.65 -16.62 -3.61
CA ASP A 163 2.69 -17.98 -4.17
C ASP A 163 2.33 -19.01 -3.10
N ARG A 164 2.22 -20.29 -3.49
CA ARG A 164 2.00 -21.42 -2.59
C ARG A 164 3.02 -21.49 -1.46
N ARG A 165 4.24 -21.00 -1.69
CA ARG A 165 5.30 -20.87 -0.69
C ARG A 165 6.05 -19.56 -0.91
N GLY A 166 5.86 -18.62 0.00
CA GLY A 166 6.53 -17.33 -0.04
C GLY A 166 6.03 -16.44 -1.17
N PHE A 167 6.95 -15.69 -1.76
CA PHE A 167 6.63 -14.61 -2.69
C PHE A 167 7.49 -14.70 -3.94
N GLN A 168 6.85 -14.56 -5.10
CA GLN A 168 7.54 -14.44 -6.38
C GLN A 168 7.59 -12.97 -6.77
N GLN A 169 8.78 -12.40 -6.91
CA GLN A 169 8.91 -11.06 -7.48
C GLN A 169 8.52 -11.09 -8.96
N ILE A 170 7.68 -10.16 -9.37
CA ILE A 170 7.17 -10.04 -10.73
C ILE A 170 7.49 -8.66 -11.30
N ASP A 171 7.42 -8.54 -12.63
CA ASP A 171 7.46 -7.24 -13.29
C ASP A 171 6.22 -6.41 -12.92
N ALA A 172 6.28 -5.11 -13.19
CA ALA A 172 5.14 -4.23 -12.96
C ALA A 172 3.91 -4.75 -13.70
N MET A 173 2.78 -4.81 -12.99
CA MET A 173 1.52 -5.18 -13.62
C MET A 173 1.07 -4.04 -14.52
N GLU A 174 1.06 -4.30 -15.82
CA GLU A 174 0.50 -3.40 -16.83
C GLU A 174 -0.80 -4.00 -17.36
N PRO A 175 -1.77 -3.18 -17.79
CA PRO A 175 -2.92 -3.68 -18.55
C PRO A 175 -2.42 -4.40 -19.80
N LEU A 176 -2.87 -5.63 -20.04
CA LEU A 176 -2.57 -6.30 -21.30
C LEU A 176 -3.09 -5.44 -22.46
N GLN A 177 -2.22 -5.12 -23.41
CA GLN A 177 -2.65 -4.46 -24.65
C GLN A 177 -3.52 -5.45 -25.41
N GLU A 178 -4.77 -5.05 -25.72
CA GLU A 178 -5.57 -5.84 -26.66
C GLU A 178 -4.81 -5.95 -27.99
N PRO A 179 -4.71 -7.15 -28.59
CA PRO A 179 -4.13 -7.27 -29.91
C PRO A 179 -4.95 -6.41 -30.88
N ILE A 180 -4.29 -5.45 -31.53
CA ILE A 180 -4.87 -4.69 -32.63
C ILE A 180 -5.31 -5.70 -33.69
N HIS A 181 -6.61 -5.99 -33.75
CA HIS A 181 -7.19 -6.71 -34.87
C HIS A 181 -7.11 -5.82 -36.10
N THR A 182 -5.99 -5.85 -36.82
CA THR A 182 -5.94 -5.40 -38.21
C THR A 182 -6.88 -6.28 -39.02
N HIS A 183 -8.12 -5.82 -39.18
CA HIS A 183 -9.05 -6.35 -40.17
C HIS A 183 -8.47 -6.02 -41.56
N ASN A 184 -7.73 -6.96 -42.14
CA ASN A 184 -7.45 -6.95 -43.56
C ASN A 184 -8.77 -7.17 -44.30
N MET A 185 -9.45 -6.08 -44.64
CA MET A 185 -10.44 -6.08 -45.71
C MET A 185 -9.68 -6.27 -47.03
N GLN A 186 -9.60 -7.51 -47.50
CA GLN A 186 -9.31 -7.78 -48.91
C GLN A 186 -10.60 -7.52 -49.71
N LEU A 187 -10.39 -6.80 -50.81
CA LEU A 187 -11.34 -6.29 -51.80
C LEU A 187 -12.28 -7.35 -52.38
#